data_AF-A0A2N0XF79-F1
#
_entry.id   AF-A0A2N0XF79-F1
#
_cell.length_a   1.000
_cell.length_b   1.000
_cell.length_c   1.000
_cell.angle_alpha   90.00
_cell.angle_beta   90.00
_cell.angle_gamma   90.00
#
_symmetry.space_group_name_H-M   'P 1'
#
loop_
_entity.id
_entity.type
_entity.pdbx_description
1 polymer ?
#
loop_
_entity_poly.entity_id
_entity_poly.type
_entity_poly.pdbx_seq_one_letter_code
_entity_poly.pdbx_strand_id
1 'polypeptide(L)'
;MSLFIAFIIFTANYNNKMGIFDFFKKKSSGQENSSIPVQEYEKPNVEVEELEIEEITEEVIDTIPEVSLPTAEEKKVNEQFEKIKTYKDYIVYSIALQLRGDYTPLAAFEKENGEVEGFAYMVTEDAYALSPQQAVGQMEEKFENELQDGKIKSYVILYHSQFNDNGNHNPATKEEEFKAISLSYHFKGDDKGKIGLPYIFENGNENITYKGFVEFSHEENNEIMNTQLVDGKDYFPNTEAIKAPEATNEAGIIIRKSNVHNLVNAWSGVFGHENFQTKDHANYLTNLLMQAAVPDPAGEGKNKTDFEEVRFKTIFTEELSTIIPEVKTNYTLDFETRSVREWENALNLHAIVAGPARNTFGVWFFATDYAENRNIYLTQPHLKVNVSGIVFILDVHTNTTLPDGTQMSEDFTTYAPSQDLPNYACFDFIATLVDFKETELLEDGSIKGYMLKLKLITNEEMEDFFTVDAFVNKENMRFETLTKGMKLTGALQLQGKIAG
;
A
#
# COMPACT_ATOMS: atom_id res chain seq x y z
N MET A 1 20.83 14.51 -23.92
CA MET A 1 20.66 14.79 -22.48
C MET A 1 19.42 14.04 -22.04
N SER A 2 19.60 12.83 -21.51
CA SER A 2 18.51 12.02 -20.99
C SER A 2 18.16 12.51 -19.59
N LEU A 3 16.88 12.69 -19.29
CA LEU A 3 16.40 13.03 -17.95
C LEU A 3 16.81 11.90 -16.98
N PHE A 4 17.64 12.24 -16.01
CA PHE A 4 18.00 11.37 -14.89
C PHE A 4 16.82 11.40 -13.90
N ILE A 5 16.08 10.30 -13.74
CA ILE A 5 15.04 10.19 -12.71
C ILE A 5 15.54 9.20 -11.66
N ALA A 6 15.98 9.71 -10.51
CA ALA A 6 16.33 8.88 -9.36
C ALA A 6 15.03 8.42 -8.66
N PHE A 7 14.83 7.12 -8.51
CA PHE A 7 13.71 6.55 -7.76
C PHE A 7 14.26 5.75 -6.58
N ILE A 8 14.15 6.30 -5.37
CA ILE A 8 14.12 5.44 -4.20
C ILE A 8 12.70 4.91 -4.10
N ILE A 9 12.55 3.59 -4.11
CA ILE A 9 11.26 2.94 -3.90
C ILE A 9 10.88 3.12 -2.42
N PHE A 10 10.37 4.30 -2.11
CA PHE A 10 9.41 4.53 -1.05
C PHE A 10 8.05 4.33 -1.70
N THR A 11 7.58 3.09 -1.83
CA THR A 11 6.13 2.97 -1.88
C THR A 11 5.67 3.40 -0.49
N ALA A 12 4.92 4.51 -0.42
CA ALA A 12 4.13 4.82 0.75
C ALA A 12 3.25 3.60 0.98
N ASN A 13 3.65 2.77 1.94
CA ASN A 13 2.82 1.72 2.46
C ASN A 13 1.71 2.47 3.21
N TYR A 14 0.58 2.64 2.54
CA TYR A 14 -0.57 3.29 3.14
C TYR A 14 -0.89 2.59 4.45
N ASN A 15 -1.06 3.39 5.49
CA ASN A 15 -1.34 3.00 6.86
C ASN A 15 -2.44 1.92 6.95
N ASN A 16 -2.08 0.65 6.97
CA ASN A 16 -2.86 -0.38 7.66
C ASN A 16 -2.45 -0.38 9.13
N LYS A 17 -2.76 0.72 9.82
CA LYS A 17 -2.91 0.76 11.28
C LYS A 17 -4.39 0.78 11.59
N MET A 18 -5.06 -0.37 11.44
CA MET A 18 -6.25 -0.69 12.23
C MET A 18 -6.30 -2.22 12.34
N GLY A 19 -5.75 -2.73 13.43
CA GLY A 19 -5.97 -4.12 13.81
C GLY A 19 -7.46 -4.35 14.03
N ILE A 20 -7.90 -5.59 13.81
CA ILE A 20 -9.27 -6.08 13.95
C ILE A 20 -9.86 -5.91 15.38
N PHE A 21 -9.11 -5.27 16.30
CA PHE A 21 -9.44 -5.02 17.70
C PHE A 21 -9.83 -3.58 18.05
N ASP A 22 -9.86 -2.63 17.10
CA ASP A 22 -10.50 -1.32 17.33
C ASP A 22 -12.04 -1.37 17.27
N PHE A 23 -12.60 -2.58 17.14
CA PHE A 23 -14.02 -2.89 16.94
C PHE A 23 -14.96 -2.58 18.12
N PHE A 24 -14.50 -2.02 19.26
CA PHE A 24 -15.36 -1.74 20.43
C PHE A 24 -15.18 -0.39 21.14
N LYS A 25 -14.51 0.61 20.56
CA LYS A 25 -14.26 1.90 21.27
C LYS A 25 -14.93 3.17 20.74
N LYS A 26 -15.91 3.09 19.86
CA LYS A 26 -16.80 4.23 19.54
C LYS A 26 -18.27 3.89 19.77
N LYS A 27 -18.63 3.74 21.05
CA LYS A 27 -20.03 3.79 21.50
C LYS A 27 -20.13 4.52 22.84
N SER A 28 -20.03 5.84 22.81
CA SER A 28 -20.70 6.75 23.76
C SER A 28 -20.46 8.21 23.37
N SER A 29 -21.50 9.04 23.54
CA SER A 29 -21.69 10.48 23.19
C SER A 29 -21.81 10.75 21.68
N GLY A 30 -22.97 11.05 21.08
CA GLY A 30 -24.23 11.59 21.60
C GLY A 30 -24.41 13.04 21.14
N GLN A 31 -24.83 13.23 19.87
CA GLN A 31 -25.59 14.37 19.31
C GLN A 31 -25.76 14.10 17.80
N GLU A 32 -26.94 13.65 17.36
CA GLU A 32 -28.04 14.47 16.79
C GLU A 32 -27.78 14.92 15.33
N ASN A 33 -28.60 14.36 14.43
CA ASN A 33 -28.95 14.82 13.07
C ASN A 33 -28.01 15.85 12.40
N SER A 34 -27.18 15.39 11.45
CA SER A 34 -26.56 16.29 10.47
C SER A 34 -26.92 15.85 9.05
N SER A 35 -27.99 16.44 8.51
CA SER A 35 -28.16 16.65 7.08
C SER A 35 -26.96 17.45 6.56
N ILE A 36 -26.31 16.96 5.50
CA ILE A 36 -25.20 17.67 4.84
C ILE A 36 -25.78 18.93 4.17
N PRO A 37 -25.35 20.16 4.54
CA PRO A 37 -25.81 21.35 3.86
C PRO A 37 -24.96 21.58 2.61
N VAL A 38 -25.61 21.65 1.45
CA VAL A 38 -25.01 22.19 0.22
C VAL A 38 -25.12 23.71 0.29
N GLN A 39 -24.00 24.42 0.21
CA GLN A 39 -24.00 25.88 0.17
C GLN A 39 -24.33 26.39 -1.23
N GLU A 40 -25.34 27.25 -1.33
CA GLU A 40 -25.67 28.05 -2.51
C GLU A 40 -24.59 29.12 -2.75
N TYR A 41 -24.27 29.38 -4.02
CA TYR A 41 -23.39 30.46 -4.44
C TYR A 41 -24.23 31.69 -4.82
N GLU A 42 -24.23 32.74 -4.00
CA GLU A 42 -24.84 34.03 -4.36
C GLU A 42 -23.93 34.82 -5.32
N LYS A 43 -24.52 35.37 -6.39
CA LYS A 43 -23.88 36.36 -7.27
C LYS A 43 -23.90 37.75 -6.62
N PRO A 44 -22.88 38.60 -6.87
CA PRO A 44 -22.74 39.89 -6.18
C PRO A 44 -23.83 40.89 -6.62
N ASN A 45 -24.42 41.52 -5.60
CA ASN A 45 -25.43 42.55 -5.69
C ASN A 45 -24.87 43.85 -6.31
N VAL A 46 -25.65 44.46 -7.21
CA VAL A 46 -25.47 45.85 -7.65
C VAL A 46 -26.34 46.71 -6.72
N GLU A 47 -25.71 47.67 -6.05
CA GLU A 47 -26.35 48.69 -5.21
C GLU A 47 -27.42 49.47 -5.98
N VAL A 48 -28.62 49.59 -5.41
CA VAL A 48 -29.47 50.77 -5.60
C VAL A 48 -30.13 51.13 -4.27
N GLU A 49 -29.98 52.41 -3.92
CA GLU A 49 -30.29 53.08 -2.67
C GLU A 49 -31.74 52.96 -2.17
N GLU A 50 -31.85 53.04 -0.85
CA GLU A 50 -33.05 53.10 -0.01
C GLU A 50 -33.92 54.34 -0.30
N LEU A 51 -35.24 54.15 -0.20
CA LEU A 51 -36.18 55.18 0.21
C LEU A 51 -37.15 54.58 1.23
N GLU A 52 -37.00 55.00 2.48
CA GLU A 52 -38.00 54.88 3.55
C GLU A 52 -39.24 55.72 3.21
N ILE A 53 -40.43 55.26 3.64
CA ILE A 53 -41.46 56.07 4.33
C ILE A 53 -42.47 55.12 5.02
N GLU A 54 -42.78 55.51 6.25
CA GLU A 54 -43.69 54.98 7.27
C GLU A 54 -45.20 54.95 6.90
N GLU A 55 -45.84 53.83 7.24
CA GLU A 55 -46.95 53.67 8.21
C GLU A 55 -48.42 54.11 7.90
N ILE A 56 -49.34 53.20 8.30
CA ILE A 56 -50.72 53.33 8.81
C ILE A 56 -51.98 53.25 7.87
N THR A 57 -52.72 52.15 8.10
CA THR A 57 -54.19 51.89 8.12
C THR A 57 -55.11 51.73 6.90
N GLU A 58 -55.90 50.65 7.07
CA GLU A 58 -57.35 50.49 6.90
C GLU A 58 -57.93 49.83 5.64
N GLU A 59 -58.95 49.03 5.94
CA GLU A 59 -59.67 48.02 5.19
C GLU A 59 -60.16 48.45 3.80
N VAL A 60 -60.29 47.49 2.89
CA VAL A 60 -61.58 47.02 2.35
C VAL A 60 -61.34 45.86 1.38
N ILE A 61 -62.09 44.78 1.61
CA ILE A 61 -62.17 43.56 0.81
C ILE A 61 -62.81 43.92 -0.54
N ASP A 62 -62.13 43.63 -1.65
CA ASP A 62 -62.82 43.46 -2.93
C ASP A 62 -62.12 42.45 -3.85
N THR A 63 -62.89 41.43 -4.22
CA THR A 63 -62.76 40.53 -5.38
C THR A 63 -61.46 39.74 -5.59
N ILE A 64 -61.56 38.42 -5.36
CA ILE A 64 -60.59 37.40 -5.77
C ILE A 64 -60.44 37.43 -7.31
N PRO A 65 -59.24 37.67 -7.88
CA PRO A 65 -58.93 37.25 -9.22
C PRO A 65 -58.62 35.75 -9.18
N GLU A 66 -59.25 34.99 -10.06
CA GLU A 66 -58.95 33.58 -10.32
C GLU A 66 -57.47 33.48 -10.74
N VAL A 67 -56.59 33.15 -9.79
CA VAL A 67 -55.18 32.87 -10.07
C VAL A 67 -55.14 31.51 -10.76
N SER A 68 -54.92 31.54 -12.08
CA SER A 68 -54.54 30.38 -12.86
C SER A 68 -53.39 29.66 -12.15
N LEU A 69 -53.61 28.40 -11.77
CA LEU A 69 -52.55 27.51 -11.31
C LEU A 69 -51.39 27.56 -12.31
N PRO A 70 -50.13 27.70 -11.85
CA PRO A 70 -48.99 27.50 -12.73
C PRO A 70 -49.13 26.13 -13.36
N THR A 71 -49.09 26.10 -14.69
CA THR A 71 -48.99 24.87 -15.45
C THR A 71 -47.78 24.12 -14.89
N ALA A 72 -47.98 22.92 -14.38
CA ALA A 72 -46.89 22.08 -13.90
C ALA A 72 -45.87 21.99 -15.03
N GLU A 73 -44.70 22.60 -14.85
CA GLU A 73 -43.57 22.40 -15.75
C GLU A 73 -43.30 20.90 -15.78
N GLU A 74 -43.47 20.29 -16.95
CA GLU A 74 -43.07 18.90 -17.15
C GLU A 74 -41.60 18.78 -16.75
N LYS A 75 -41.34 18.09 -15.63
CA LYS A 75 -39.98 17.84 -15.13
C LYS A 75 -39.20 17.19 -16.26
N LYS A 76 -38.28 17.93 -16.89
CA LYS A 76 -37.44 17.43 -17.98
C LYS A 76 -36.63 16.27 -17.43
N VAL A 77 -36.99 15.04 -17.81
CA VAL A 77 -36.34 13.82 -17.33
C VAL A 77 -34.94 13.75 -17.93
N ASN A 78 -33.92 13.76 -17.08
CA ASN A 78 -32.56 13.48 -17.48
C ASN A 78 -32.39 11.96 -17.64
N GLU A 79 -32.35 11.48 -18.88
CA GLU A 79 -32.27 10.04 -19.18
C GLU A 79 -31.00 9.39 -18.64
N GLN A 80 -29.89 10.13 -18.63
CA GLN A 80 -28.61 9.64 -18.11
C GLN A 80 -28.67 9.47 -16.59
N PHE A 81 -29.31 10.42 -15.89
CA PHE A 81 -29.55 10.35 -14.46
C PHE A 81 -30.38 9.12 -14.08
N GLU A 82 -31.51 8.86 -14.75
CA GLU A 82 -32.36 7.71 -14.43
C GLU A 82 -31.62 6.37 -14.61
N LYS A 83 -30.77 6.27 -15.62
CA LYS A 83 -29.91 5.10 -15.83
C LYS A 83 -28.87 4.94 -14.72
N ILE A 84 -28.14 6.01 -14.38
CA ILE A 84 -27.07 5.98 -13.36
C ILE A 84 -27.63 5.79 -11.94
N LYS A 85 -28.81 6.36 -11.65
CA LYS A 85 -29.51 6.23 -10.36
C LYS A 85 -29.79 4.78 -9.96
N THR A 86 -29.90 3.87 -10.93
CA THR A 86 -29.98 2.42 -10.70
C THR A 86 -28.81 1.90 -9.84
N TYR A 87 -27.66 2.58 -9.90
CA TYR A 87 -26.41 2.22 -9.22
C TYR A 87 -26.11 3.07 -7.97
N LYS A 88 -27.06 3.86 -7.47
CA LYS A 88 -26.87 4.79 -6.36
C LYS A 88 -26.29 4.16 -5.09
N ASP A 89 -26.67 2.92 -4.78
CA ASP A 89 -26.12 2.14 -3.67
C ASP A 89 -24.58 2.03 -3.77
N TYR A 90 -24.06 1.72 -4.97
CA TYR A 90 -22.64 1.53 -5.22
C TYR A 90 -21.87 2.85 -5.31
N ILE A 91 -22.52 3.93 -5.78
CA ILE A 91 -21.97 5.28 -5.73
C ILE A 91 -21.74 5.72 -4.28
N VAL A 92 -22.78 5.57 -3.43
CA VAL A 92 -22.66 5.90 -2.01
C VAL A 92 -21.70 4.96 -1.29
N TYR A 93 -21.63 3.69 -1.67
CA TYR A 93 -20.64 2.75 -1.13
C TYR A 93 -19.20 3.21 -1.43
N SER A 94 -18.92 3.64 -2.66
CA SER A 94 -17.59 4.17 -3.04
C SER A 94 -17.20 5.41 -2.23
N ILE A 95 -18.16 6.31 -1.97
CA ILE A 95 -17.97 7.46 -1.07
C ILE A 95 -17.64 6.99 0.35
N ALA A 96 -18.38 6.01 0.86
CA ALA A 96 -18.17 5.47 2.19
C ALA A 96 -16.80 4.79 2.35
N LEU A 97 -16.29 4.12 1.30
CA LEU A 97 -14.93 3.58 1.27
C LEU A 97 -13.87 4.69 1.29
N GLN A 98 -14.04 5.73 0.47
CA GLN A 98 -13.13 6.87 0.45
C GLN A 98 -13.02 7.53 1.82
N LEU A 99 -14.14 7.72 2.51
CA LEU A 99 -14.17 8.29 3.87
C LEU A 99 -13.47 7.41 4.91
N ARG A 100 -13.17 6.14 4.59
CA ARG A 100 -12.38 5.21 5.41
C ARG A 100 -10.93 5.08 4.91
N GLY A 101 -10.54 5.82 3.89
CA GLY A 101 -9.22 5.76 3.27
C GLY A 101 -9.04 4.59 2.30
N ASP A 102 -10.12 3.96 1.85
CA ASP A 102 -10.09 2.90 0.84
C ASP A 102 -10.49 3.48 -0.53
N TYR A 103 -9.59 3.33 -1.50
CA TYR A 103 -9.69 3.87 -2.85
C TYR A 103 -9.80 2.77 -3.92
N THR A 104 -10.13 1.55 -3.51
CA THR A 104 -10.18 0.37 -4.39
C THR A 104 -11.25 0.55 -5.47
N PRO A 105 -10.93 0.30 -6.76
CA PRO A 105 -11.94 0.27 -7.81
C PRO A 105 -13.00 -0.80 -7.55
N LEU A 106 -14.24 -0.47 -7.83
CA LEU A 106 -15.39 -1.36 -7.67
C LEU A 106 -16.23 -1.34 -8.94
N ALA A 107 -17.00 -2.41 -9.16
CA ALA A 107 -17.98 -2.44 -10.24
C ALA A 107 -19.35 -2.86 -9.72
N ALA A 108 -20.37 -2.54 -10.50
CA ALA A 108 -21.71 -3.07 -10.32
C ALA A 108 -22.35 -3.29 -11.68
N PHE A 109 -23.21 -4.29 -11.78
CA PHE A 109 -23.87 -4.64 -13.04
C PHE A 109 -25.34 -5.02 -12.80
N GLU A 110 -26.17 -4.71 -13.80
CA GLU A 110 -27.59 -5.06 -13.80
C GLU A 110 -27.81 -6.37 -14.56
N LYS A 111 -28.38 -7.36 -13.89
CA LYS A 111 -28.80 -8.64 -14.49
C LYS A 111 -30.04 -8.48 -15.36
N GLU A 112 -30.35 -9.49 -16.17
CA GLU A 112 -31.56 -9.50 -17.01
C GLU A 112 -32.86 -9.30 -16.20
N ASN A 113 -32.93 -9.80 -14.97
CA ASN A 113 -34.08 -9.63 -14.07
C ASN A 113 -34.20 -8.21 -13.46
N GLY A 114 -33.24 -7.31 -13.72
CA GLY A 114 -33.19 -5.95 -13.17
C GLY A 114 -32.53 -5.84 -11.80
N GLU A 115 -32.01 -6.95 -11.26
CA GLU A 115 -31.23 -6.95 -10.01
C GLU A 115 -29.82 -6.39 -10.26
N VAL A 116 -29.33 -5.57 -9.33
CA VAL A 116 -27.99 -4.97 -9.40
C VAL A 116 -27.08 -5.60 -8.35
N GLU A 117 -25.99 -6.21 -8.80
CA GLU A 117 -24.97 -6.81 -7.94
C GLU A 117 -23.62 -6.12 -8.10
N GLY A 118 -22.88 -6.04 -7.00
CA GLY A 118 -21.53 -5.52 -6.99
C GLY A 118 -20.52 -6.60 -7.33
N PHE A 119 -19.38 -6.13 -7.83
CA PHE A 119 -18.18 -6.89 -8.09
C PHE A 119 -16.95 -6.17 -7.53
N ALA A 120 -16.07 -6.93 -6.90
CA ALA A 120 -14.79 -6.42 -6.42
C ALA A 120 -13.69 -7.46 -6.60
N TYR A 121 -12.47 -6.98 -6.85
CA TYR A 121 -11.29 -7.83 -6.72
C TYR A 121 -10.93 -7.99 -5.24
N MET A 122 -10.61 -9.22 -4.84
CA MET A 122 -10.20 -9.56 -3.49
C MET A 122 -8.71 -9.84 -3.47
N VAL A 123 -7.96 -9.11 -2.64
CA VAL A 123 -6.55 -9.41 -2.38
C VAL A 123 -6.49 -10.69 -1.55
N THR A 124 -6.02 -11.79 -2.14
CA THR A 124 -5.81 -13.07 -1.43
C THR A 124 -4.36 -13.36 -1.11
N GLU A 125 -3.43 -12.59 -1.67
CA GLU A 125 -2.00 -12.67 -1.37
C GLU A 125 -1.48 -11.27 -1.03
N ASP A 126 -0.98 -11.09 0.20
CA ASP A 126 -0.50 -9.79 0.71
C ASP A 126 0.73 -9.25 -0.03
N ALA A 127 1.29 -10.01 -0.96
CA ALA A 127 2.48 -9.65 -1.73
C ALA A 127 2.16 -9.11 -3.14
N TYR A 128 0.89 -9.11 -3.57
CA TYR A 128 0.52 -8.70 -4.92
C TYR A 128 -0.87 -8.06 -4.99
N ALA A 129 -0.97 -6.90 -5.61
CA ALA A 129 -2.22 -6.17 -5.82
C ALA A 129 -2.30 -5.66 -7.27
N LEU A 130 -3.51 -5.45 -7.79
CA LEU A 130 -3.67 -4.76 -9.06
C LEU A 130 -3.54 -3.25 -8.84
N SER A 131 -2.83 -2.58 -9.73
CA SER A 131 -2.93 -1.12 -9.80
C SER A 131 -4.37 -0.70 -10.15
N PRO A 132 -4.81 0.52 -9.79
CA PRO A 132 -6.14 1.01 -10.17
C PRO A 132 -6.40 0.92 -11.68
N GLN A 133 -5.40 1.24 -12.49
CA GLN A 133 -5.46 1.15 -13.95
C GLN A 133 -5.73 -0.30 -14.43
N GLN A 134 -5.00 -1.28 -13.89
CA GLN A 134 -5.17 -2.68 -14.24
C GLN A 134 -6.53 -3.21 -13.78
N ALA A 135 -6.95 -2.88 -12.56
CA ALA A 135 -8.24 -3.30 -12.03
C ALA A 135 -9.40 -2.77 -12.88
N VAL A 136 -9.40 -1.46 -13.19
CA VAL A 136 -10.43 -0.85 -14.05
C VAL A 136 -10.41 -1.47 -15.45
N GLY A 137 -9.24 -1.63 -16.06
CA GLY A 137 -9.15 -2.22 -17.40
C GLY A 137 -9.65 -3.67 -17.46
N GLN A 138 -9.33 -4.49 -16.45
CA GLN A 138 -9.83 -5.88 -16.38
C GLN A 138 -11.33 -5.94 -16.11
N MET A 139 -11.87 -5.05 -15.27
CA MET A 139 -13.32 -4.93 -15.07
C MET A 139 -14.02 -4.50 -16.36
N GLU A 140 -13.48 -3.51 -17.09
CA GLU A 140 -14.03 -3.06 -18.37
C GLU A 140 -14.06 -4.19 -19.39
N GLU A 141 -12.98 -4.97 -19.53
CA GLU A 141 -12.92 -6.12 -20.43
C GLU A 141 -13.94 -7.21 -20.03
N LYS A 142 -13.99 -7.57 -18.75
CA LYS A 142 -14.91 -8.58 -18.22
C LYS A 142 -16.36 -8.21 -18.50
N PHE A 143 -16.80 -7.02 -18.08
CA PHE A 143 -18.20 -6.64 -18.18
C PHE A 143 -18.60 -6.28 -19.60
N GLU A 144 -17.67 -5.83 -20.45
CA GLU A 144 -17.95 -5.69 -21.87
C GLU A 144 -18.27 -7.04 -22.52
N ASN A 145 -17.48 -8.07 -22.23
CA ASN A 145 -17.74 -9.42 -22.72
C ASN A 145 -19.08 -9.96 -22.21
N GLU A 146 -19.40 -9.75 -20.92
CA GLU A 146 -20.67 -10.19 -20.34
C GLU A 146 -21.88 -9.44 -20.92
N LEU A 147 -21.73 -8.15 -21.24
CA LEU A 147 -22.76 -7.34 -21.90
C LEU A 147 -23.00 -7.82 -23.35
N GLN A 148 -21.93 -8.08 -24.10
CA GLN A 148 -21.99 -8.57 -25.48
C GLN A 148 -22.60 -9.97 -25.56
N ASP A 149 -22.29 -10.84 -24.58
CA ASP A 149 -22.91 -12.16 -24.42
C ASP A 149 -24.38 -12.09 -23.98
N GLY A 150 -24.88 -10.90 -23.61
CA GLY A 150 -26.24 -10.69 -23.12
C GLY A 150 -26.48 -11.20 -21.70
N LYS A 151 -25.42 -11.48 -20.91
CA LYS A 151 -25.54 -11.94 -19.52
C LYS A 151 -26.00 -10.83 -18.58
N ILE A 152 -25.68 -9.58 -18.92
CA ILE A 152 -26.03 -8.38 -18.18
C ILE A 152 -26.69 -7.35 -19.11
N LYS A 153 -27.42 -6.39 -18.54
CA LYS A 153 -28.04 -5.27 -19.25
C LYS A 153 -27.19 -4.02 -19.26
N SER A 154 -26.43 -3.81 -18.19
CA SER A 154 -25.58 -2.64 -18.03
C SER A 154 -24.54 -2.90 -16.94
N TYR A 155 -23.50 -2.08 -16.93
CA TYR A 155 -22.53 -2.06 -15.84
C TYR A 155 -22.01 -0.65 -15.59
N VAL A 156 -21.50 -0.45 -14.37
CA VAL A 156 -20.73 0.73 -13.97
C VAL A 156 -19.44 0.30 -13.26
N ILE A 157 -18.38 1.08 -13.41
CA ILE A 157 -17.10 0.92 -12.72
C ILE A 157 -16.77 2.24 -12.05
N LEU A 158 -16.57 2.20 -10.74
CA LEU A 158 -16.24 3.35 -9.90
C LEU A 158 -14.77 3.30 -9.51
N TYR A 159 -14.06 4.42 -9.68
CA TYR A 159 -12.64 4.54 -9.34
C TYR A 159 -12.24 5.99 -9.08
N HIS A 160 -11.20 6.17 -8.27
CA HIS A 160 -10.60 7.49 -8.06
C HIS A 160 -9.78 7.90 -9.28
N SER A 161 -9.92 9.16 -9.68
CA SER A 161 -9.46 9.64 -10.98
C SER A 161 -8.88 11.06 -10.93
N GLN A 162 -8.18 11.40 -12.01
CA GLN A 162 -7.59 12.71 -12.28
C GLN A 162 -8.61 13.74 -12.80
N PHE A 163 -9.91 13.40 -12.79
CA PHE A 163 -10.95 14.25 -13.37
C PHE A 163 -11.14 15.52 -12.55
N ASN A 164 -10.99 16.66 -13.22
CA ASN A 164 -11.22 17.99 -12.66
C ASN A 164 -11.95 18.86 -13.70
N ASP A 165 -13.13 18.38 -14.11
CA ASP A 165 -14.01 19.04 -15.09
C ASP A 165 -13.37 19.23 -16.48
N ASN A 166 -12.39 18.39 -16.80
CA ASN A 166 -11.58 18.45 -18.03
C ASN A 166 -11.71 17.19 -18.91
N GLY A 167 -12.62 16.27 -18.55
CA GLY A 167 -12.81 14.98 -19.24
C GLY A 167 -11.70 13.96 -19.00
N ASN A 168 -10.69 14.25 -18.16
CA ASN A 168 -9.61 13.31 -17.85
C ASN A 168 -10.06 12.29 -16.79
N HIS A 169 -10.73 11.22 -17.22
CA HIS A 169 -11.13 10.11 -16.35
C HIS A 169 -10.04 9.04 -16.21
N ASN A 170 -8.74 9.40 -16.27
CA ASN A 170 -7.70 8.42 -16.01
C ASN A 170 -7.70 8.03 -14.52
N PRO A 171 -7.61 6.73 -14.19
CA PRO A 171 -7.38 6.27 -12.82
C PRO A 171 -6.18 7.00 -12.20
N ALA A 172 -6.40 7.52 -11.00
CA ALA A 172 -5.35 8.18 -10.24
C ALA A 172 -4.50 7.13 -9.52
N THR A 173 -3.18 7.36 -9.50
CA THR A 173 -2.20 6.44 -8.92
C THR A 173 -1.49 7.02 -7.70
N LYS A 174 -1.71 8.32 -7.42
CA LYS A 174 -1.12 9.06 -6.31
C LYS A 174 -2.16 9.97 -5.66
N GLU A 175 -1.94 10.33 -4.40
CA GLU A 175 -2.87 11.15 -3.63
C GLU A 175 -3.07 12.55 -4.23
N GLU A 176 -2.00 13.16 -4.72
CA GLU A 176 -2.06 14.46 -5.39
C GLU A 176 -2.93 14.45 -6.67
N GLU A 177 -3.12 13.27 -7.26
CA GLU A 177 -3.94 13.04 -8.46
C GLU A 177 -5.43 12.81 -8.14
N PHE A 178 -5.79 12.59 -6.88
CA PHE A 178 -7.17 12.37 -6.46
C PHE A 178 -7.99 13.65 -6.59
N LYS A 179 -8.95 13.65 -7.54
CA LYS A 179 -9.83 14.79 -7.83
C LYS A 179 -11.32 14.43 -7.93
N ALA A 180 -11.64 13.20 -8.31
CA ALA A 180 -13.03 12.75 -8.45
C ALA A 180 -13.17 11.24 -8.35
N ILE A 181 -14.37 10.78 -7.97
CA ILE A 181 -14.81 9.41 -8.24
C ILE A 181 -15.37 9.42 -9.67
N SER A 182 -14.65 8.78 -10.59
CA SER A 182 -15.16 8.56 -11.95
C SER A 182 -16.04 7.34 -11.99
N LEU A 183 -17.13 7.43 -12.74
CA LEU A 183 -18.06 6.35 -13.04
C LEU A 183 -18.00 6.10 -14.55
N SER A 184 -17.40 4.99 -14.97
CA SER A 184 -17.43 4.51 -16.35
C SER A 184 -18.59 3.54 -16.51
N TYR A 185 -19.40 3.71 -17.56
CA TYR A 185 -20.64 2.96 -17.72
C TYR A 185 -20.87 2.51 -19.16
N HIS A 186 -21.66 1.44 -19.32
CA HIS A 186 -22.19 1.01 -20.60
C HIS A 186 -23.56 0.38 -20.39
N PHE A 187 -24.56 0.88 -21.11
CA PHE A 187 -25.92 0.36 -21.12
C PHE A 187 -26.18 -0.33 -22.45
N LYS A 188 -26.85 -1.49 -22.43
CA LYS A 188 -27.13 -2.26 -23.64
C LYS A 188 -27.85 -1.41 -24.70
N GLY A 189 -27.20 -1.22 -25.85
CA GLY A 189 -27.75 -0.45 -26.97
C GLY A 189 -27.34 1.02 -27.00
N ASP A 190 -26.58 1.50 -26.01
CA ASP A 190 -26.03 2.85 -25.95
C ASP A 190 -24.51 2.84 -26.14
N ASP A 191 -23.92 4.01 -26.39
CA ASP A 191 -22.47 4.17 -26.37
C ASP A 191 -21.91 4.14 -24.93
N LYS A 192 -20.66 3.70 -24.81
CA LYS A 192 -19.90 3.80 -23.56
C LYS A 192 -19.75 5.26 -23.15
N GLY A 193 -19.87 5.53 -21.84
CA GLY A 193 -19.70 6.87 -21.30
C GLY A 193 -18.95 6.89 -19.98
N LYS A 194 -18.56 8.09 -19.58
CA LYS A 194 -17.92 8.37 -18.28
C LYS A 194 -18.52 9.64 -17.71
N ILE A 195 -18.62 9.70 -16.40
CA ILE A 195 -19.05 10.87 -15.64
C ILE A 195 -18.23 10.96 -14.36
N GLY A 196 -18.01 12.17 -13.85
CA GLY A 196 -17.18 12.40 -12.66
C GLY A 196 -17.99 12.99 -11.51
N LEU A 197 -17.72 12.51 -10.29
CA LEU A 197 -18.14 13.11 -9.03
C LEU A 197 -16.91 13.80 -8.40
N PRO A 198 -16.68 15.10 -8.64
CA PRO A 198 -15.52 15.80 -8.10
C PRO A 198 -15.60 15.93 -6.58
N TYR A 199 -14.43 15.90 -5.95
CA TYR A 199 -14.27 16.17 -4.54
C TYR A 199 -13.00 16.96 -4.25
N ILE A 200 -12.96 17.60 -3.07
CA ILE A 200 -11.80 18.34 -2.59
C ILE A 200 -11.49 17.88 -1.18
N PHE A 201 -10.20 17.67 -0.90
CA PHE A 201 -9.70 17.50 0.46
C PHE A 201 -9.57 18.86 1.14
N GLU A 202 -10.22 19.01 2.29
CA GLU A 202 -10.17 20.20 3.13
C GLU A 202 -9.30 19.95 4.37
N ASN A 203 -8.80 21.04 4.97
CA ASN A 203 -8.04 21.03 6.23
C ASN A 203 -6.88 20.02 6.27
N GLY A 204 -6.10 19.90 5.19
CA GLY A 204 -4.95 18.99 5.16
C GLY A 204 -5.33 17.51 5.11
N ASN A 205 -6.40 17.18 4.40
CA ASN A 205 -6.93 15.82 4.14
C ASN A 205 -7.78 15.22 5.28
N GLU A 206 -8.26 16.06 6.21
CA GLU A 206 -9.15 15.62 7.30
C GLU A 206 -10.63 15.52 6.87
N ASN A 207 -11.07 16.38 5.95
CA ASN A 207 -12.45 16.42 5.47
C ASN A 207 -12.50 16.32 3.94
N ILE A 208 -13.60 15.80 3.40
CA ILE A 208 -13.82 15.67 1.96
C ILE A 208 -15.16 16.30 1.59
N THR A 209 -15.14 17.26 0.67
CA THR A 209 -16.34 17.93 0.13
C THR A 209 -16.60 17.45 -1.29
N TYR A 210 -17.79 16.89 -1.52
CA TYR A 210 -18.25 16.41 -2.83
C TYR A 210 -19.06 17.49 -3.55
N LYS A 211 -18.78 17.70 -4.84
CA LYS A 211 -19.46 18.71 -5.66
C LYS A 211 -20.72 18.22 -6.38
N GLY A 212 -20.98 16.92 -6.36
CA GLY A 212 -22.00 16.29 -7.22
C GLY A 212 -21.50 16.05 -8.64
N PHE A 213 -22.23 15.23 -9.40
CA PHE A 213 -22.02 15.06 -10.83
C PHE A 213 -22.41 16.35 -11.56
N VAL A 214 -21.53 16.85 -12.43
CA VAL A 214 -21.68 18.15 -13.12
C VAL A 214 -22.89 18.16 -14.05
N GLU A 215 -23.21 17.00 -14.63
CA GLU A 215 -24.28 16.79 -15.59
C GLU A 215 -25.66 16.66 -14.93
N PHE A 216 -25.71 16.60 -13.59
CA PHE A 216 -26.94 16.40 -12.83
C PHE A 216 -27.36 17.66 -12.09
N SER A 217 -28.67 17.86 -11.94
CA SER A 217 -29.21 18.93 -11.11
C SER A 217 -28.86 18.73 -9.63
N HIS A 218 -29.10 19.76 -8.82
CA HIS A 218 -28.92 19.66 -7.37
C HIS A 218 -29.83 18.58 -6.76
N GLU A 219 -31.08 18.51 -7.20
CA GLU A 219 -32.06 17.52 -6.75
C GLU A 219 -31.68 16.09 -7.16
N GLU A 220 -31.19 15.93 -8.39
CA GLU A 220 -30.70 14.65 -8.92
C GLU A 220 -29.50 14.14 -8.12
N ASN A 221 -28.53 15.01 -7.85
CA ASN A 221 -27.40 14.71 -6.98
C ASN A 221 -27.86 14.34 -5.57
N ASN A 222 -28.75 15.13 -4.96
CA ASN A 222 -29.28 14.85 -3.63
C ASN A 222 -30.01 13.50 -3.56
N GLU A 223 -30.70 13.09 -4.62
CA GLU A 223 -31.36 11.79 -4.65
C GLU A 223 -30.37 10.61 -4.59
N ILE A 224 -29.23 10.72 -5.28
CA ILE A 224 -28.17 9.70 -5.20
C ILE A 224 -27.48 9.76 -3.84
N MET A 225 -26.99 10.94 -3.45
CA MET A 225 -26.11 11.13 -2.29
C MET A 225 -26.82 10.87 -0.95
N ASN A 226 -28.15 11.03 -0.87
CA ASN A 226 -28.92 10.73 0.34
C ASN A 226 -29.37 9.25 0.42
N THR A 227 -28.91 8.39 -0.49
CA THR A 227 -29.20 6.96 -0.41
C THR A 227 -28.60 6.37 0.87
N GLN A 228 -29.44 5.73 1.68
CA GLN A 228 -28.98 5.02 2.87
C GLN A 228 -28.65 3.57 2.53
N LEU A 229 -27.40 3.17 2.77
CA LEU A 229 -26.99 1.79 2.63
C LEU A 229 -27.71 0.93 3.69
N VAL A 230 -28.31 -0.17 3.24
CA VAL A 230 -28.89 -1.21 4.09
C VAL A 230 -27.79 -1.91 4.89
N ASP A 231 -27.94 -1.91 6.22
CA ASP A 231 -27.02 -2.60 7.13
C ASP A 231 -27.10 -4.12 6.95
N GLY A 232 -25.96 -4.80 7.00
CA GLY A 232 -25.84 -6.25 6.81
C GLY A 232 -26.07 -6.76 5.38
N LYS A 233 -26.38 -5.90 4.39
CA LYS A 233 -26.46 -6.30 2.97
C LYS A 233 -25.05 -6.58 2.44
N ASP A 234 -24.88 -7.72 1.79
CA ASP A 234 -23.70 -7.99 0.97
C ASP A 234 -23.85 -7.28 -0.37
N TYR A 235 -23.12 -6.17 -0.55
CA TYR A 235 -23.12 -5.42 -1.80
C TYR A 235 -22.22 -6.08 -2.86
N PHE A 236 -21.29 -6.95 -2.48
CA PHE A 236 -20.30 -7.53 -3.40
C PHE A 236 -20.33 -9.05 -3.35
N PRO A 237 -21.47 -9.69 -3.70
CA PRO A 237 -21.59 -11.14 -3.72
C PRO A 237 -20.69 -11.78 -4.79
N ASN A 238 -20.23 -11.01 -5.78
CA ASN A 238 -19.29 -11.44 -6.80
C ASN A 238 -17.88 -10.93 -6.47
N THR A 239 -16.97 -11.83 -6.14
CA THR A 239 -15.56 -11.48 -5.92
C THR A 239 -14.64 -12.36 -6.74
N GLU A 240 -13.55 -11.78 -7.22
CA GLU A 240 -12.48 -12.50 -7.89
C GLU A 240 -11.15 -12.31 -7.15
N ALA A 241 -10.48 -13.41 -6.84
CA ALA A 241 -9.21 -13.40 -6.14
C ALA A 241 -8.08 -12.90 -7.05
N ILE A 242 -7.33 -11.89 -6.61
CA ILE A 242 -6.11 -11.44 -7.25
C ILE A 242 -5.02 -12.50 -7.01
N LYS A 243 -4.47 -13.03 -8.10
CA LYS A 243 -3.36 -13.99 -8.06
C LYS A 243 -2.10 -13.34 -8.61
N ALA A 244 -0.99 -13.50 -7.89
CA ALA A 244 0.32 -13.14 -8.40
C ALA A 244 0.65 -13.99 -9.64
N PRO A 245 1.20 -13.39 -10.71
CA PRO A 245 1.78 -14.16 -11.80
C PRO A 245 2.84 -15.13 -11.27
N GLU A 246 2.72 -16.39 -11.68
CA GLU A 246 3.61 -17.48 -11.27
C GLU A 246 3.95 -18.38 -12.46
N ALA A 247 5.20 -18.82 -12.54
CA ALA A 247 5.66 -19.83 -13.48
C ALA A 247 6.70 -20.73 -12.82
N THR A 248 6.83 -21.98 -13.29
CA THR A 248 7.94 -22.87 -12.93
C THR A 248 8.86 -23.01 -14.12
N ASN A 249 10.16 -22.82 -13.92
CA ASN A 249 11.14 -22.91 -15.00
C ASN A 249 11.72 -24.34 -15.17
N GLU A 250 12.63 -24.50 -16.13
CA GLU A 250 13.25 -25.80 -16.45
C GLU A 250 14.07 -26.40 -15.29
N ALA A 251 14.58 -25.55 -14.39
CA ALA A 251 15.29 -25.98 -13.18
C ALA A 251 14.34 -26.41 -12.04
N GLY A 252 13.02 -26.33 -12.26
CA GLY A 252 12.00 -26.64 -11.24
C GLY A 252 11.83 -25.54 -10.19
N ILE A 253 12.35 -24.34 -10.45
CA ILE A 253 12.25 -23.19 -9.55
C ILE A 253 10.93 -22.45 -9.83
N ILE A 254 10.17 -22.18 -8.77
CA ILE A 254 8.93 -21.41 -8.82
C ILE A 254 9.28 -19.91 -8.83
N ILE A 255 8.93 -19.21 -9.89
CA ILE A 255 9.12 -17.77 -10.04
C ILE A 255 7.76 -17.11 -9.85
N ARG A 256 7.61 -16.32 -8.78
CA ARG A 256 6.39 -15.58 -8.47
C ARG A 256 6.64 -14.08 -8.49
N LYS A 257 5.65 -13.29 -8.91
CA LYS A 257 5.74 -11.82 -8.84
C LYS A 257 5.21 -11.27 -7.52
N SER A 258 5.76 -10.14 -7.12
CA SER A 258 5.25 -9.27 -6.07
C SER A 258 5.39 -7.83 -6.51
N ASN A 259 4.48 -6.95 -6.13
CA ASN A 259 4.52 -5.54 -6.54
C ASN A 259 4.20 -4.54 -5.41
N VAL A 260 4.03 -5.04 -4.19
CA VAL A 260 3.73 -4.22 -3.00
C VAL A 260 4.96 -3.98 -2.13
N HIS A 261 6.05 -4.72 -2.37
CA HIS A 261 7.23 -4.68 -1.52
C HIS A 261 8.11 -3.44 -1.75
N ASN A 262 8.72 -2.95 -0.67
CA ASN A 262 9.68 -1.86 -0.67
C ASN A 262 10.81 -2.07 0.37
N LEU A 263 11.72 -1.11 0.46
CA LEU A 263 12.88 -1.17 1.35
C LEU A 263 12.74 -0.33 2.62
N VAL A 264 11.57 0.24 2.90
CA VAL A 264 11.34 1.14 4.04
C VAL A 264 11.71 0.47 5.35
N ASN A 265 11.30 -0.79 5.53
CA ASN A 265 11.61 -1.55 6.75
C ASN A 265 13.11 -1.85 6.89
N ALA A 266 13.78 -2.25 5.80
CA ALA A 266 15.21 -2.49 5.79
C ALA A 266 15.99 -1.22 6.17
N TRP A 267 15.64 -0.09 5.57
CA TRP A 267 16.26 1.20 5.89
C TRP A 267 15.93 1.72 7.28
N SER A 268 14.70 1.49 7.79
CA SER A 268 14.35 1.76 9.19
C SER A 268 15.18 0.92 10.16
N GLY A 269 15.48 -0.33 9.80
CA GLY A 269 16.38 -1.19 10.56
C GLY A 269 17.81 -0.64 10.63
N VAL A 270 18.29 -0.05 9.54
CA VAL A 270 19.64 0.52 9.42
C VAL A 270 19.76 1.88 10.13
N PHE A 271 18.83 2.80 9.89
CA PHE A 271 18.90 4.17 10.40
C PHE A 271 18.24 4.39 11.77
N GLY A 272 17.45 3.42 12.25
CA GLY A 272 16.58 3.57 13.41
C GLY A 272 15.18 3.96 12.96
N HIS A 273 14.13 3.35 13.53
CA HIS A 273 12.75 3.54 13.06
C HIS A 273 12.26 4.99 13.23
N GLU A 274 12.50 5.60 14.38
CA GLU A 274 12.11 6.97 14.68
C GLU A 274 12.96 7.95 13.87
N ASN A 275 14.28 7.74 13.81
CA ASN A 275 15.16 8.56 12.99
C ASN A 275 14.77 8.54 11.52
N PHE A 276 14.51 7.36 10.95
CA PHE A 276 14.17 7.22 9.54
C PHE A 276 12.86 7.93 9.17
N GLN A 277 11.92 8.00 10.10
CA GLN A 277 10.63 8.70 9.90
C GLN A 277 10.72 10.21 10.13
N THR A 278 11.56 10.65 11.07
CA THR A 278 11.60 12.06 11.51
C THR A 278 12.69 12.87 10.81
N LYS A 279 13.74 12.22 10.31
CA LYS A 279 14.85 12.87 9.61
C LYS A 279 14.76 12.60 8.11
N ASP A 280 15.43 13.46 7.35
CA ASP A 280 15.44 13.41 5.89
C ASP A 280 16.41 12.36 5.31
N HIS A 281 16.37 11.14 5.86
CA HIS A 281 17.20 10.03 5.40
C HIS A 281 16.83 9.56 3.99
N ALA A 282 15.58 9.80 3.56
CA ALA A 282 15.14 9.58 2.19
C ALA A 282 15.92 10.45 1.19
N ASN A 283 16.04 11.75 1.43
CA ASN A 283 16.84 12.61 0.56
C ASN A 283 18.35 12.33 0.71
N TYR A 284 18.83 11.97 1.91
CA TYR A 284 20.21 11.52 2.08
C TYR A 284 20.56 10.34 1.17
N LEU A 285 19.73 9.28 1.17
CA LEU A 285 19.92 8.12 0.29
C LEU A 285 19.85 8.52 -1.18
N THR A 286 18.96 9.45 -1.55
CA THR A 286 18.82 9.92 -2.93
C THR A 286 20.08 10.63 -3.39
N ASN A 287 20.60 11.53 -2.55
CA ASN A 287 21.84 12.25 -2.79
C ASN A 287 23.03 11.28 -2.89
N LEU A 288 23.08 10.27 -2.04
CA LEU A 288 24.15 9.26 -2.06
C LEU A 288 24.11 8.43 -3.35
N LEU A 289 22.93 8.00 -3.78
CA LEU A 289 22.72 7.29 -5.04
C LEU A 289 23.16 8.14 -6.24
N MET A 290 22.77 9.42 -6.28
CA MET A 290 23.19 10.36 -7.34
C MET A 290 24.71 10.55 -7.37
N GLN A 291 25.35 10.67 -6.20
CA GLN A 291 26.81 10.80 -6.12
C GLN A 291 27.53 9.54 -6.59
N ALA A 292 26.98 8.36 -6.29
CA ALA A 292 27.56 7.08 -6.71
C ALA A 292 27.43 6.84 -8.23
N ALA A 293 26.51 7.53 -8.92
CA ALA A 293 26.36 7.44 -10.37
C ALA A 293 27.44 8.21 -11.15
N VAL A 294 28.14 9.15 -10.51
CA VAL A 294 29.17 9.98 -11.15
C VAL A 294 30.53 9.29 -11.02
N PRO A 295 31.24 9.00 -12.13
CA PRO A 295 32.58 8.43 -12.08
C PRO A 295 33.52 9.36 -11.29
N ASP A 296 34.22 8.84 -10.29
CA ASP A 296 35.19 9.62 -9.51
C ASP A 296 36.37 10.05 -10.43
N PRO A 297 36.54 11.35 -10.72
CA PRO A 297 37.61 11.83 -11.58
C PRO A 297 39.01 11.66 -10.96
N ALA A 298 39.10 11.49 -9.64
CA ALA A 298 40.36 11.44 -8.90
C ALA A 298 40.87 10.01 -8.65
N GLY A 299 40.02 8.98 -8.78
CA GLY A 299 40.38 7.58 -8.52
C GLY A 299 40.77 7.29 -7.06
N GLU A 300 40.56 8.24 -6.14
CA GLU A 300 40.82 8.11 -4.70
C GLU A 300 39.58 7.70 -3.90
N GLY A 301 38.45 7.49 -4.58
CA GLY A 301 37.15 7.20 -3.98
C GLY A 301 37.20 5.97 -3.08
N LYS A 302 37.39 6.20 -1.77
CA LYS A 302 36.67 5.40 -0.77
C LYS A 302 35.24 5.32 -1.26
N ASN A 303 34.79 4.12 -1.57
CA ASN A 303 33.44 3.90 -2.07
C ASN A 303 32.51 4.49 -1.01
N LYS A 304 31.88 5.64 -1.30
CA LYS A 304 31.10 6.44 -0.34
C LYS A 304 29.91 5.67 0.26
N THR A 305 29.65 4.49 -0.29
CA THR A 305 28.61 3.59 0.10
C THR A 305 29.14 2.31 0.76
N ASP A 306 30.45 2.15 0.93
CA ASP A 306 31.07 0.98 1.57
C ASP A 306 31.51 1.34 3.00
N PHE A 307 30.57 1.27 3.94
CA PHE A 307 30.85 1.46 5.37
C PHE A 307 31.43 0.18 5.97
N GLU A 308 32.00 0.27 7.18
CA GLU A 308 32.79 -0.83 7.77
C GLU A 308 32.01 -2.16 7.76
N GLU A 309 30.80 -2.15 8.31
CA GLU A 309 29.99 -3.36 8.54
C GLU A 309 28.79 -3.50 7.59
N VAL A 310 28.35 -2.39 7.00
CA VAL A 310 27.20 -2.35 6.07
C VAL A 310 27.62 -1.65 4.79
N ARG A 311 27.28 -2.23 3.66
CA ARG A 311 27.44 -1.61 2.35
C ARG A 311 26.10 -1.14 1.84
N PHE A 312 26.00 0.09 1.34
CA PHE A 312 24.85 0.54 0.58
C PHE A 312 25.12 0.26 -0.90
N LYS A 313 24.61 -0.85 -1.38
CA LYS A 313 24.84 -1.32 -2.74
C LYS A 313 23.91 -0.59 -3.70
N THR A 314 24.48 -0.01 -4.73
CA THR A 314 23.75 0.74 -5.76
C THR A 314 23.52 -0.13 -6.99
N ILE A 315 22.35 0.00 -7.60
CA ILE A 315 21.94 -0.68 -8.82
C ILE A 315 21.52 0.41 -9.80
N PHE A 316 22.18 0.46 -10.96
CA PHE A 316 21.90 1.44 -12.01
C PHE A 316 21.50 0.71 -13.29
N THR A 317 20.32 1.07 -13.81
CA THR A 317 19.82 0.64 -15.13
C THR A 317 19.32 1.87 -15.89
N GLU A 318 18.99 1.73 -17.16
CA GLU A 318 18.43 2.83 -17.96
C GLU A 318 17.08 3.33 -17.42
N GLU A 319 16.30 2.45 -16.80
CA GLU A 319 14.92 2.71 -16.36
C GLU A 319 14.80 2.93 -14.85
N LEU A 320 15.68 2.31 -14.05
CA LEU A 320 15.67 2.39 -12.58
C LEU A 320 17.07 2.54 -12.01
N SER A 321 17.22 3.46 -11.06
CA SER A 321 18.38 3.55 -10.17
C SER A 321 17.92 3.34 -8.73
N THR A 322 18.54 2.43 -8.00
CA THR A 322 18.14 2.11 -6.62
C THR A 322 19.35 1.80 -5.73
N ILE A 323 19.12 1.81 -4.42
CA ILE A 323 20.14 1.55 -3.39
C ILE A 323 19.54 0.63 -2.33
N ILE A 324 20.31 -0.37 -1.91
CA ILE A 324 19.92 -1.36 -0.90
C ILE A 324 20.98 -1.46 0.19
N PRO A 325 20.61 -1.70 1.46
CA PRO A 325 21.58 -2.03 2.50
C PRO A 325 22.00 -3.50 2.37
N GLU A 326 23.28 -3.79 2.57
CA GLU A 326 23.87 -5.12 2.62
C GLU A 326 24.76 -5.23 3.85
N VAL A 327 24.37 -6.07 4.80
CA VAL A 327 25.20 -6.38 5.97
C VAL A 327 26.32 -7.35 5.57
N LYS A 328 27.57 -6.97 5.83
CA LYS A 328 28.74 -7.78 5.47
C LYS A 328 28.84 -8.99 6.38
N THR A 329 29.10 -10.15 5.78
CA THR A 329 29.29 -11.41 6.50
C THR A 329 30.14 -12.37 5.68
N ASN A 330 30.86 -13.25 6.38
CA ASN A 330 31.52 -14.41 5.80
C ASN A 330 30.80 -15.73 6.13
N TYR A 331 29.69 -15.69 6.88
CA TYR A 331 28.90 -16.87 7.19
C TYR A 331 28.28 -17.42 5.92
N THR A 332 28.60 -18.67 5.60
CA THR A 332 28.20 -19.34 4.35
C THR A 332 27.29 -20.53 4.62
N LEU A 333 26.26 -20.67 3.79
CA LEU A 333 25.22 -21.69 3.90
C LEU A 333 25.05 -22.43 2.58
N ASP A 334 25.01 -23.77 2.62
CA ASP A 334 24.57 -24.59 1.50
C ASP A 334 23.04 -24.50 1.39
N PHE A 335 22.56 -24.06 0.24
CA PHE A 335 21.16 -23.68 0.00
C PHE A 335 20.65 -24.28 -1.32
N GLU A 336 19.40 -24.73 -1.33
CA GLU A 336 18.70 -25.15 -2.54
C GLU A 336 17.58 -24.16 -2.87
N THR A 337 17.68 -23.43 -3.97
CA THR A 337 16.64 -22.53 -4.46
C THR A 337 15.39 -23.32 -4.86
N ARG A 338 14.25 -23.03 -4.21
CA ARG A 338 12.93 -23.60 -4.56
C ARG A 338 12.01 -22.58 -5.18
N SER A 339 12.05 -21.35 -4.67
CA SER A 339 11.22 -20.27 -5.19
C SER A 339 11.96 -18.94 -5.15
N VAL A 340 11.67 -18.12 -6.15
CA VAL A 340 12.15 -16.74 -6.26
C VAL A 340 10.93 -15.84 -6.44
N ARG A 341 10.78 -14.86 -5.54
CA ARG A 341 9.73 -13.86 -5.60
C ARG A 341 10.30 -12.54 -6.10
N GLU A 342 10.10 -12.25 -7.38
CA GLU A 342 10.63 -11.05 -8.04
C GLU A 342 9.73 -9.84 -7.80
N TRP A 343 10.35 -8.69 -7.57
CA TRP A 343 9.65 -7.43 -7.35
C TRP A 343 9.41 -6.72 -8.68
N GLU A 344 8.19 -6.80 -9.21
CA GLU A 344 7.80 -6.22 -10.49
C GLU A 344 7.90 -4.68 -10.46
N ASN A 345 7.53 -4.07 -9.33
CA ASN A 345 7.67 -2.63 -9.09
C ASN A 345 9.13 -2.15 -9.01
N ALA A 346 10.10 -3.07 -9.01
CA ALA A 346 11.53 -2.80 -9.08
C ALA A 346 12.17 -3.40 -10.36
N LEU A 347 11.40 -3.53 -11.45
CA LEU A 347 11.83 -4.11 -12.73
C LEU A 347 12.44 -5.51 -12.59
N ASN A 348 11.99 -6.29 -11.59
CA ASN A 348 12.53 -7.60 -11.24
C ASN A 348 14.02 -7.58 -10.86
N LEU A 349 14.57 -6.45 -10.43
CA LEU A 349 15.96 -6.32 -9.97
C LEU A 349 16.14 -6.74 -8.52
N HIS A 350 15.05 -6.78 -7.75
CA HIS A 350 15.01 -7.26 -6.37
C HIS A 350 14.20 -8.55 -6.27
N ALA A 351 14.61 -9.43 -5.37
CA ALA A 351 13.86 -10.65 -5.09
C ALA A 351 14.04 -11.16 -3.65
N ILE A 352 13.01 -11.85 -3.17
CA ILE A 352 13.13 -12.78 -2.05
C ILE A 352 13.39 -14.17 -2.61
N VAL A 353 14.45 -14.82 -2.13
CA VAL A 353 14.82 -16.18 -2.52
C VAL A 353 14.53 -17.11 -1.35
N ALA A 354 13.90 -18.25 -1.63
CA ALA A 354 13.47 -19.19 -0.61
C ALA A 354 13.70 -20.65 -1.00
N GLY A 355 14.00 -21.46 0.00
CA GLY A 355 14.26 -22.89 -0.16
C GLY A 355 14.94 -23.51 1.07
N PRO A 356 15.21 -24.82 1.06
CA PRO A 356 15.84 -25.48 2.19
C PRO A 356 17.34 -25.14 2.26
N ALA A 357 17.83 -24.97 3.47
CA ALA A 357 19.25 -24.92 3.80
C ALA A 357 19.66 -26.21 4.50
N ARG A 358 20.84 -26.74 4.14
CA ARG A 358 21.42 -27.97 4.71
C ARG A 358 20.43 -29.14 4.77
N ASN A 359 19.43 -29.18 3.88
CA ASN A 359 18.33 -30.16 3.84
C ASN A 359 17.57 -30.33 5.18
N THR A 360 17.55 -29.31 6.04
CA THR A 360 17.05 -29.43 7.43
C THR A 360 16.05 -28.34 7.81
N PHE A 361 16.18 -27.12 7.30
CA PHE A 361 15.27 -26.02 7.62
C PHE A 361 15.05 -25.12 6.39
N GLY A 362 13.89 -24.45 6.32
CA GLY A 362 13.59 -23.50 5.25
C GLY A 362 14.18 -22.13 5.55
N VAL A 363 14.84 -21.51 4.57
CA VAL A 363 15.40 -20.16 4.66
C VAL A 363 14.82 -19.30 3.56
N TRP A 364 14.43 -18.08 3.91
CA TRP A 364 14.06 -17.05 2.95
C TRP A 364 14.98 -15.87 3.21
N PHE A 365 15.48 -15.22 2.17
CA PHE A 365 16.33 -14.04 2.32
C PHE A 365 16.09 -13.05 1.19
N PHE A 366 16.29 -11.77 1.48
CA PHE A 366 16.42 -10.73 0.47
C PHE A 366 17.76 -10.86 -0.23
N ALA A 367 17.74 -11.17 -1.53
CA ALA A 367 18.96 -11.41 -2.32
C ALA A 367 19.61 -10.07 -2.73
N THR A 368 20.65 -9.65 -2.02
CA THR A 368 21.30 -8.34 -2.22
C THR A 368 22.12 -8.27 -3.51
N ASP A 369 22.37 -9.38 -4.18
CA ASP A 369 23.05 -9.48 -5.47
C ASP A 369 22.15 -9.99 -6.59
N TYR A 370 20.83 -10.01 -6.38
CA TYR A 370 19.89 -10.53 -7.36
C TYR A 370 20.01 -9.84 -8.72
N ALA A 371 20.14 -8.51 -8.74
CA ALA A 371 20.27 -7.75 -9.98
C ALA A 371 21.46 -8.20 -10.85
N GLU A 372 22.58 -8.60 -10.24
CA GLU A 372 23.77 -9.06 -10.95
C GLU A 372 23.71 -10.56 -11.28
N ASN A 373 23.13 -11.34 -10.37
CA ASN A 373 23.17 -12.80 -10.38
C ASN A 373 21.81 -13.45 -10.70
N ARG A 374 20.85 -12.69 -11.23
CA ARG A 374 19.48 -13.14 -11.54
C ARG A 374 19.46 -14.47 -12.28
N ASN A 375 20.26 -14.58 -13.34
CA ASN A 375 20.29 -15.81 -14.13
C ASN A 375 20.80 -17.02 -13.33
N ILE A 376 21.75 -16.82 -12.42
CA ILE A 376 22.27 -17.89 -11.57
C ILE A 376 21.18 -18.36 -10.61
N TYR A 377 20.51 -17.44 -9.91
CA TYR A 377 19.38 -17.76 -9.04
C TYR A 377 18.24 -18.51 -9.75
N LEU A 378 18.03 -18.23 -11.03
CA LEU A 378 16.95 -18.84 -11.82
C LEU A 378 17.37 -20.16 -12.49
N THR A 379 18.66 -20.50 -12.59
CA THR A 379 19.10 -21.69 -13.34
C THR A 379 19.86 -22.71 -12.50
N GLN A 380 20.44 -22.28 -11.38
CA GLN A 380 21.21 -23.15 -10.49
C GLN A 380 20.44 -23.39 -9.19
N PRO A 381 19.85 -24.59 -9.00
CA PRO A 381 19.10 -24.88 -7.79
C PRO A 381 20.00 -24.97 -6.57
N HIS A 382 21.25 -25.45 -6.68
CA HIS A 382 22.15 -25.59 -5.54
C HIS A 382 23.15 -24.44 -5.51
N LEU A 383 23.14 -23.65 -4.44
CA LEU A 383 23.98 -22.48 -4.26
C LEU A 383 24.68 -22.52 -2.90
N LYS A 384 25.86 -21.91 -2.84
CA LYS A 384 26.42 -21.44 -1.57
C LYS A 384 26.08 -19.97 -1.45
N VAL A 385 25.51 -19.59 -0.32
CA VAL A 385 25.07 -18.22 -0.07
C VAL A 385 25.68 -17.69 1.22
N ASN A 386 26.14 -16.44 1.20
CA ASN A 386 26.48 -15.69 2.40
C ASN A 386 25.18 -15.14 2.99
N VAL A 387 24.93 -15.36 4.28
CA VAL A 387 23.66 -14.95 4.93
C VAL A 387 23.92 -14.07 6.14
N SER A 388 23.27 -12.91 6.17
CA SER A 388 23.31 -11.93 7.26
C SER A 388 21.89 -11.47 7.61
N GLY A 389 21.76 -10.53 8.56
CA GLY A 389 20.47 -9.96 8.93
C GLY A 389 20.50 -8.48 9.26
N ILE A 390 19.37 -7.80 9.05
CA ILE A 390 19.09 -6.47 9.60
C ILE A 390 18.04 -6.64 10.69
N VAL A 391 18.38 -6.28 11.92
CA VAL A 391 17.47 -6.35 13.06
C VAL A 391 16.62 -5.09 13.11
N PHE A 392 15.31 -5.26 13.02
CA PHE A 392 14.34 -4.16 13.09
C PHE A 392 14.04 -3.76 14.52
N ILE A 393 14.05 -4.73 15.43
CA ILE A 393 13.84 -4.52 16.85
C ILE A 393 14.55 -5.60 17.64
N LEU A 394 15.15 -5.21 18.76
CA LEU A 394 15.87 -6.11 19.64
C LEU A 394 15.46 -5.90 21.09
N ASP A 395 15.12 -7.00 21.75
CA ASP A 395 14.73 -7.05 23.15
C ASP A 395 15.40 -8.22 23.87
N VAL A 396 15.39 -8.20 25.21
CA VAL A 396 15.86 -9.31 26.03
C VAL A 396 14.75 -10.34 26.17
N HIS A 397 15.05 -11.58 25.78
CA HIS A 397 14.11 -12.67 25.98
C HIS A 397 14.13 -13.10 27.45
N THR A 398 13.02 -12.88 28.15
CA THR A 398 12.89 -13.16 29.59
C THR A 398 11.85 -14.22 29.93
N ASN A 399 10.98 -14.57 28.98
CA ASN A 399 9.84 -15.46 29.22
C ASN A 399 9.97 -16.78 28.45
N THR A 400 10.30 -17.85 29.17
CA THR A 400 10.34 -19.22 28.64
C THR A 400 9.00 -19.93 28.72
N THR A 401 7.95 -19.30 29.27
CA THR A 401 6.63 -19.92 29.44
C THR A 401 5.71 -19.59 28.26
N LEU A 402 5.26 -20.62 27.55
CA LEU A 402 4.26 -20.51 26.48
C LEU A 402 2.87 -20.17 27.06
N PRO A 403 1.92 -19.66 26.24
CA PRO A 403 0.57 -19.29 26.70
C PRO A 403 -0.22 -20.44 27.35
N ASP A 404 0.11 -21.69 27.01
CA ASP A 404 -0.47 -22.91 27.57
C ASP A 404 0.21 -23.38 28.87
N GLY A 405 1.22 -22.66 29.35
CA GLY A 405 2.00 -22.99 30.55
C GLY A 405 3.23 -23.87 30.31
N THR A 406 3.49 -24.30 29.06
CA THR A 406 4.65 -25.12 28.72
C THR A 406 5.94 -24.32 28.87
N GLN A 407 6.96 -24.89 29.53
CA GLN A 407 8.28 -24.28 29.66
C GLN A 407 9.16 -24.66 28.46
N MET A 408 9.66 -23.66 27.74
CA MET A 408 10.72 -23.80 26.76
C MET A 408 12.05 -24.08 27.47
N SER A 409 12.92 -24.87 26.83
CA SER A 409 14.29 -25.06 27.30
C SER A 409 15.01 -23.71 27.36
N GLU A 410 15.89 -23.52 28.35
CA GLU A 410 16.74 -22.32 28.44
C GLU A 410 17.59 -22.14 27.17
N ASP A 411 17.99 -23.24 26.52
CA ASP A 411 18.79 -23.22 25.29
C ASP A 411 17.97 -23.10 24.01
N PHE A 412 16.65 -22.97 24.09
CA PHE A 412 15.80 -22.83 22.93
C PHE A 412 16.18 -21.59 22.11
N THR A 413 16.30 -21.78 20.80
CA THR A 413 16.42 -20.71 19.81
C THR A 413 15.57 -21.10 18.62
N THR A 414 14.95 -20.11 17.99
CA THR A 414 14.14 -20.32 16.80
C THR A 414 14.04 -19.04 16.00
N TYR A 415 13.64 -19.16 14.75
CA TYR A 415 13.13 -18.07 13.97
C TYR A 415 11.93 -18.57 13.16
N ALA A 416 10.94 -17.72 12.98
CA ALA A 416 9.72 -18.04 12.25
C ALA A 416 9.30 -16.83 11.41
N PRO A 417 8.63 -17.03 10.26
CA PRO A 417 8.14 -15.91 9.46
C PRO A 417 7.37 -14.94 10.36
N SER A 418 7.75 -13.66 10.28
CA SER A 418 7.13 -12.63 11.10
C SER A 418 5.65 -12.53 10.74
N GLN A 419 4.79 -12.38 11.74
CA GLN A 419 3.35 -12.23 11.50
C GLN A 419 3.03 -10.90 10.80
N ASP A 420 3.85 -9.88 11.03
CA ASP A 420 3.66 -8.55 10.46
C ASP A 420 4.21 -8.42 9.03
N LEU A 421 5.29 -9.15 8.70
CA LEU A 421 6.02 -9.01 7.43
C LEU A 421 6.47 -10.36 6.81
N PRO A 422 5.60 -11.38 6.72
CA PRO A 422 6.00 -12.75 6.36
C PRO A 422 6.62 -12.86 4.96
N ASN A 423 6.20 -11.99 4.03
CA ASN A 423 6.60 -12.05 2.62
C ASN A 423 7.90 -11.29 2.30
N TYR A 424 8.52 -10.65 3.28
CA TYR A 424 9.73 -9.83 3.12
C TYR A 424 11.02 -10.55 3.52
N ALA A 425 10.96 -11.87 3.74
CA ALA A 425 12.01 -12.60 4.46
C ALA A 425 12.31 -11.99 5.84
N CYS A 426 11.25 -11.51 6.51
CA CYS A 426 11.31 -11.02 7.87
C CYS A 426 10.86 -12.12 8.82
N PHE A 427 11.55 -12.23 9.95
CA PHE A 427 11.39 -13.30 10.89
C PHE A 427 11.38 -12.77 12.32
N ASP A 428 10.41 -13.22 13.09
CA ASP A 428 10.49 -13.11 14.54
C ASP A 428 11.45 -14.18 15.04
N PHE A 429 12.29 -13.85 16.04
CA PHE A 429 13.32 -14.76 16.50
C PHE A 429 13.48 -14.79 18.02
N ILE A 430 14.05 -15.90 18.48
CA ILE A 430 14.69 -16.06 19.79
C ILE A 430 16.09 -16.61 19.51
N ALA A 431 17.13 -15.87 19.91
CA ALA A 431 18.52 -16.19 19.60
C ALA A 431 19.40 -16.14 20.85
N THR A 432 20.52 -16.85 20.80
CA THR A 432 21.62 -16.65 21.75
C THR A 432 22.65 -15.68 21.14
N LEU A 433 23.02 -14.63 21.87
CA LEU A 433 24.10 -13.74 21.46
C LEU A 433 25.46 -14.42 21.66
N VAL A 434 26.15 -14.74 20.57
CA VAL A 434 27.47 -15.39 20.62
C VAL A 434 28.58 -14.36 20.81
N ASP A 435 28.51 -13.27 20.04
CA ASP A 435 29.47 -12.17 20.08
C ASP A 435 28.82 -10.86 19.62
N PHE A 436 29.44 -9.73 19.90
CA PHE A 436 29.03 -8.44 19.39
C PHE A 436 30.20 -7.44 19.30
N LYS A 437 30.08 -6.50 18.37
CA LYS A 437 31.00 -5.38 18.17
C LYS A 437 30.20 -4.09 17.99
N GLU A 438 30.53 -3.05 18.73
CA GLU A 438 29.96 -1.72 18.50
C GLU A 438 30.54 -1.09 17.24
N THR A 439 29.70 -0.42 16.44
CA THR A 439 30.10 0.24 15.21
C THR A 439 29.37 1.57 15.04
N GLU A 440 30.01 2.49 14.33
CA GLU A 440 29.38 3.70 13.79
C GLU A 440 29.18 3.48 12.29
N LEU A 441 27.96 3.65 11.82
CA LEU A 441 27.61 3.38 10.42
C LEU A 441 28.06 4.52 9.52
N LEU A 442 27.73 5.76 9.87
CA LEU A 442 28.11 6.96 9.12
C LEU A 442 29.39 7.57 9.67
N GLU A 443 30.21 8.18 8.80
CA GLU A 443 31.50 8.78 9.17
C GLU A 443 31.39 9.92 10.20
N ASP A 444 30.22 10.56 10.29
CA ASP A 444 29.93 11.62 11.25
C ASP A 444 29.47 11.09 12.63
N GLY A 445 29.39 9.77 12.80
CA GLY A 445 28.96 9.12 14.03
C GLY A 445 27.48 9.31 14.36
N SER A 446 26.68 9.85 13.45
CA SER A 446 25.25 10.14 13.67
C SER A 446 24.39 8.88 13.80
N ILE A 447 24.86 7.76 13.27
CA ILE A 447 24.19 6.47 13.32
C ILE A 447 25.11 5.46 13.99
N LYS A 448 24.70 4.96 15.16
CA LYS A 448 25.45 3.98 15.96
C LYS A 448 24.66 2.68 16.04
N GLY A 449 25.39 1.56 16.05
CA GLY A 449 24.79 0.24 16.10
C GLY A 449 25.74 -0.80 16.66
N TYR A 450 25.31 -2.05 16.56
CA TYR A 450 26.14 -3.21 16.83
C TYR A 450 26.08 -4.17 15.67
N MET A 451 27.21 -4.80 15.39
CA MET A 451 27.26 -6.07 14.69
C MET A 451 27.14 -7.19 15.71
N LEU A 452 26.08 -7.98 15.58
CA LEU A 452 25.77 -9.11 16.45
C LEU A 452 26.07 -10.41 15.74
N LYS A 453 26.59 -11.40 16.46
CA LYS A 453 26.64 -12.78 16.01
C LYS A 453 25.55 -13.57 16.73
N LEU A 454 24.48 -13.90 16.01
CA LEU A 454 23.25 -14.47 16.56
C LEU A 454 23.12 -15.95 16.20
N LYS A 455 23.06 -16.83 17.20
CA LYS A 455 22.71 -18.24 17.01
C LYS A 455 21.18 -18.37 16.99
N LEU A 456 20.64 -18.67 15.81
CA LEU A 456 19.19 -18.74 15.54
C LEU A 456 18.65 -20.16 15.66
N ILE A 457 19.45 -21.19 15.37
CA ILE A 457 19.09 -22.59 15.58
C ILE A 457 20.21 -23.29 16.38
N THR A 458 19.82 -23.94 17.48
CA THR A 458 20.66 -24.87 18.24
C THR A 458 20.66 -26.25 17.60
N ASN A 459 21.84 -26.87 17.49
CA ASN A 459 22.02 -28.25 17.01
C ASN A 459 23.10 -28.94 17.85
N GLU A 460 22.88 -30.21 18.20
CA GLU A 460 23.77 -30.97 19.09
C GLU A 460 25.09 -31.38 18.42
N GLU A 461 25.08 -31.59 17.10
CA GLU A 461 26.23 -32.08 16.34
C GLU A 461 27.05 -30.97 15.70
N MET A 462 26.44 -29.80 15.46
CA MET A 462 27.03 -28.68 14.75
C MET A 462 26.85 -27.37 15.53
N GLU A 463 27.94 -26.89 16.12
CA GLU A 463 27.91 -25.66 16.93
C GLU A 463 27.48 -24.43 16.09
N ASP A 464 27.91 -24.35 14.83
CA ASP A 464 27.57 -23.28 13.90
C ASP A 464 26.50 -23.71 12.87
N PHE A 465 25.40 -24.26 13.39
CA PHE A 465 24.32 -24.79 12.57
C PHE A 465 23.53 -23.71 11.84
N PHE A 466 23.16 -22.64 12.54
CA PHE A 466 22.60 -21.43 11.93
C PHE A 466 22.93 -20.22 12.79
N THR A 467 24.13 -19.69 12.62
CA THR A 467 24.61 -18.47 13.30
C THR A 467 24.87 -17.40 12.26
N VAL A 468 24.18 -16.27 12.34
CA VAL A 468 24.30 -15.20 11.33
C VAL A 468 24.89 -13.95 11.95
N ASP A 469 25.62 -13.20 11.13
CA ASP A 469 25.99 -11.82 11.47
C ASP A 469 24.80 -10.92 11.18
N ALA A 470 24.42 -10.07 12.14
CA ALA A 470 23.30 -9.17 12.00
C ALA A 470 23.62 -7.77 12.50
N PHE A 471 23.22 -6.76 11.74
CA PHE A 471 23.32 -5.36 12.16
C PHE A 471 22.08 -4.95 12.94
N VAL A 472 22.27 -4.25 14.06
CA VAL A 472 21.19 -3.56 14.79
C VAL A 472 21.56 -2.11 15.04
N ASN A 473 20.64 -1.20 14.76
CA ASN A 473 20.77 0.19 15.18
C ASN A 473 20.48 0.31 16.69
N LYS A 474 21.25 1.11 17.44
CA LYS A 474 21.04 1.29 18.89
C LYS A 474 19.64 1.80 19.24
N GLU A 475 19.03 2.63 18.41
CA GLU A 475 17.66 3.13 18.60
C GLU A 475 16.60 2.01 18.54
N ASN A 476 16.89 0.94 17.80
CA ASN A 476 15.98 -0.19 17.65
C ASN A 476 16.12 -1.20 18.81
N MET A 477 16.99 -0.94 19.79
CA MET A 477 17.17 -1.77 20.98
C MET A 477 16.32 -1.25 22.14
N ARG A 478 15.62 -2.15 22.83
CA ARG A 478 14.78 -1.82 24.00
C ARG A 478 15.51 -1.94 25.35
N PHE A 479 16.83 -2.09 25.30
CA PHE A 479 17.70 -2.23 26.46
C PHE A 479 19.08 -1.66 26.15
N GLU A 480 19.86 -1.36 27.18
CA GLU A 480 21.10 -0.58 27.02
C GLU A 480 22.37 -1.42 26.90
N THR A 481 22.42 -2.60 27.54
CA THR A 481 23.66 -3.38 27.69
C THR A 481 23.57 -4.75 27.03
N LEU A 482 24.56 -5.06 26.16
CA LEU A 482 24.75 -6.39 25.58
C LEU A 482 25.75 -7.21 26.41
N THR A 483 25.48 -8.51 26.56
CA THR A 483 26.38 -9.46 27.23
C THR A 483 26.40 -10.78 26.47
N LYS A 484 27.58 -11.35 26.21
CA LYS A 484 27.69 -12.66 25.53
C LYS A 484 26.91 -13.72 26.29
N GLY A 485 26.21 -14.58 25.55
CA GLY A 485 25.34 -15.62 26.08
C GLY A 485 23.92 -15.15 26.42
N MET A 486 23.62 -13.84 26.35
CA MET A 486 22.26 -13.38 26.60
C MET A 486 21.27 -13.90 25.55
N LYS A 487 20.04 -14.16 25.99
CA LYS A 487 18.93 -14.53 25.11
C LYS A 487 18.24 -13.27 24.60
N LEU A 488 18.15 -13.16 23.29
CA LEU A 488 17.59 -12.02 22.59
C LEU A 488 16.35 -12.46 21.82
N THR A 489 15.40 -11.55 21.69
CA THR A 489 14.23 -11.73 20.84
C THR A 489 13.97 -10.47 20.05
N GLY A 490 13.29 -10.59 18.92
CA GLY A 490 13.04 -9.45 18.06
C GLY A 490 12.52 -9.88 16.70
N ALA A 491 12.59 -8.94 15.76
CA ALA A 491 12.31 -9.18 14.36
C ALA A 491 13.54 -8.78 13.52
N LEU A 492 13.88 -9.60 12.54
CA LEU A 492 14.98 -9.32 11.60
C LEU A 492 14.54 -9.62 10.17
N GLN A 493 15.17 -8.99 9.19
CA GLN A 493 15.14 -9.44 7.80
C GLN A 493 16.43 -10.18 7.50
N LEU A 494 16.32 -11.42 7.00
CA LEU A 494 17.47 -12.14 6.49
C LEU A 494 17.85 -11.58 5.12
N GLN A 495 19.15 -11.38 4.93
CA GLN A 495 19.76 -10.97 3.67
C GLN A 495 20.68 -12.07 3.18
N GLY A 496 20.86 -12.16 1.87
CA GLY A 496 21.85 -13.09 1.34
C GLY A 496 22.37 -12.71 -0.03
N LYS A 497 23.51 -13.30 -0.38
CA LYS A 497 24.13 -13.20 -1.71
C LYS A 497 24.86 -14.47 -2.05
N ILE A 498 25.11 -14.72 -3.33
CA ILE A 498 25.90 -15.87 -3.77
C ILE A 498 27.33 -15.73 -3.22
N ALA A 499 27.86 -16.82 -2.65
CA ALA A 499 29.23 -16.88 -2.15
C ALA A 499 30.22 -16.84 -3.34
N GLY A 500 31.17 -15.91 -3.27
CA GLY A 500 32.22 -15.71 -4.28
C GLY A 500 33.45 -16.59 -4.10
#